data_AF-A0A317CKZ8-F1
#
_entry.id   AF-A0A317CKZ8-F1
#
_cell.length_a   1.000
_cell.length_b   1.000
_cell.length_c   1.000
_cell.angle_alpha   90.00
_cell.angle_beta   90.00
_cell.angle_gamma   90.00
#
_symmetry.space_group_name_H-M   'P 1'
#
loop_
_entity.id
_entity.type
_entity.pdbx_description
1 polymer ?
#
loop_
_entity_poly.entity_id
_entity_poly.type
_entity_poly.pdbx_seq_one_letter_code
_entity_poly.pdbx_strand_id
1 'polypeptide(L)'
;FFVVYRDLYLTTTHPRIPNDKEAICIILYGMGVVKAHSNDFLADDIFASLSHNIEISEALDIATAISQTRQPFDRHELAYGGLIKSKFDWQTLDGSYHSISHYPSSRIYGHYGLSSLLSFAFKTQPKLVLQWLENKPENTNAVMPIELITQTLAFKQELPLICLLLESRNSYLQLLGAAGLIYKLQENDLCTDKAFSILNESLIDKADIAWIIARYYKELTHSSHRLSSRIEAEAKRLANISLYPETSWGGEEYAAQEKKRLEESLTNSKDSLKANTEKADKFINAWSESISSTAINDKQFQFLVQNLVNSGEHCHKLANGLPRSNTLRTKLLQENITAVKKLMGSDDINLFSDHTETMKWGVMSFIALNDNKDLGKKIGQFVSPYDKKLSTQVAAPYLHVLSSTEWRDHVAQLAFTNLFPLLSIDYSDKDRHDLSLLANYSIDGVRGVLLLAQNNWAAPHDTRNLLDTLLGQLIWLSWSFSEKLKLKDFRTEWLKNPHLPCHVKALTIWSSARHVLKNTNHATSLLQELAEIPLNDSLETQQLNRILTVIDVGIASAFKENELRVLPLLHDFWQKITVTWGNKLPVYLLKVTHDLVESIEKKDTNHGILSEDGFRESYSLAYLREYSG
;
A
#
# COMPACT_ATOMS: atom_id res chain seq x y z
N PHE A 1 -4.73 9.48 57.06
CA PHE A 1 -3.76 8.87 56.13
C PHE A 1 -2.33 8.94 56.65
N PHE A 2 -1.66 10.10 56.65
CA PHE A 2 -0.25 10.24 57.06
C PHE A 2 0.07 9.66 58.44
N VAL A 3 -0.84 9.77 59.42
CA VAL A 3 -0.72 9.13 60.75
C VAL A 3 -0.70 7.60 60.65
N VAL A 4 -1.64 6.98 59.93
CA VAL A 4 -1.72 5.53 59.74
C VAL A 4 -0.49 5.01 58.98
N TYR A 5 -0.01 5.75 57.97
CA TYR A 5 1.22 5.41 57.25
C TYR A 5 2.45 5.50 58.16
N ARG A 6 2.59 6.59 58.94
CA ARG A 6 3.65 6.74 59.95
C ARG A 6 3.63 5.60 60.97
N ASP A 7 2.45 5.22 61.45
CA ASP A 7 2.32 4.22 62.52
C ASP A 7 2.54 2.78 61.99
N LEU A 8 2.17 2.50 60.73
CA LEU A 8 2.60 1.30 59.99
C LEU A 8 4.13 1.26 59.78
N TYR A 9 4.73 2.40 59.44
CA TYR A 9 6.14 2.49 59.04
C TYR A 9 7.12 2.53 60.24
N LEU A 10 6.72 3.11 61.37
CA LEU A 10 7.55 3.21 62.58
C LEU A 10 7.44 2.00 63.53
N THR A 11 6.49 1.08 63.31
CA THR A 11 6.34 -0.14 64.14
C THR A 11 6.65 -1.41 63.35
N THR A 12 7.94 -1.71 63.17
CA THR A 12 8.45 -2.93 62.50
C THR A 12 8.22 -4.24 63.29
N THR A 13 7.30 -4.24 64.26
CA THR A 13 7.06 -5.29 65.25
C THR A 13 5.56 -5.53 65.51
N HIS A 14 4.80 -5.69 64.42
CA HIS A 14 3.33 -5.85 64.33
C HIS A 14 2.51 -4.56 64.50
N PRO A 15 2.32 -3.79 63.41
CA PRO A 15 1.15 -2.94 63.32
C PRO A 15 -0.11 -3.82 63.32
N ARG A 16 -1.18 -3.39 64.00
CA ARG A 16 -2.50 -4.03 63.86
C ARG A 16 -3.08 -3.69 62.49
N ILE A 17 -2.78 -4.51 61.49
CA ILE A 17 -3.49 -4.53 60.22
C ILE A 17 -4.99 -4.64 60.54
N PRO A 18 -5.86 -3.77 60.01
CA PRO A 18 -7.31 -3.91 60.23
C PRO A 18 -7.80 -5.24 59.67
N ASN A 19 -8.53 -6.03 60.46
CA ASN A 19 -9.30 -7.17 59.93
C ASN A 19 -10.50 -6.70 59.08
N ASP A 20 -10.82 -5.40 59.13
CA ASP A 20 -11.77 -4.74 58.25
C ASP A 20 -11.16 -4.56 56.86
N LYS A 21 -11.77 -5.25 55.90
CA LYS A 21 -11.38 -5.23 54.49
C LYS A 21 -11.51 -3.84 53.85
N GLU A 22 -12.54 -3.07 54.21
CA GLU A 22 -12.74 -1.73 53.63
C GLU A 22 -11.62 -0.78 54.08
N ALA A 23 -11.23 -0.86 55.36
CA ALA A 23 -10.07 -0.15 55.87
C ALA A 23 -8.75 -0.57 55.18
N ILE A 24 -8.54 -1.87 54.87
CA ILE A 24 -7.40 -2.32 54.06
C ILE A 24 -7.44 -1.66 52.66
N CYS A 25 -8.58 -1.69 51.97
CA CYS A 25 -8.73 -1.07 50.64
C CYS A 25 -8.42 0.43 50.64
N ILE A 26 -8.91 1.17 51.64
CA ILE A 26 -8.66 2.59 51.78
C ILE A 26 -7.16 2.86 51.98
N ILE A 27 -6.46 2.01 52.74
CA ILE A 27 -5.00 2.07 52.92
C ILE A 27 -4.27 1.77 51.61
N LEU A 28 -4.64 0.72 50.87
CA LEU A 28 -4.04 0.39 49.58
C LEU A 28 -4.24 1.52 48.55
N TYR A 29 -5.48 2.02 48.42
CA TYR A 29 -5.81 3.13 47.52
C TYR A 29 -4.99 4.39 47.84
N GLY A 30 -4.98 4.82 49.10
CA GLY A 30 -4.27 6.03 49.49
C GLY A 30 -2.75 5.88 49.45
N MET A 31 -2.20 4.67 49.63
CA MET A 31 -0.78 4.38 49.37
C MET A 31 -0.44 4.54 47.90
N GLY A 32 -1.31 4.11 46.99
CA GLY A 32 -1.16 4.38 45.56
C GLY A 32 -1.16 5.88 45.21
N VAL A 33 -2.01 6.66 45.88
CA VAL A 33 -1.99 8.13 45.76
C VAL A 33 -0.66 8.71 46.26
N VAL A 34 -0.16 8.27 47.42
CA VAL A 34 1.14 8.72 47.95
C VAL A 34 2.27 8.36 46.98
N LYS A 35 2.34 7.10 46.51
CA LYS A 35 3.36 6.61 45.58
C LYS A 35 3.49 7.49 44.34
N ALA A 36 2.37 7.86 43.72
CA ALA A 36 2.34 8.71 42.54
C ALA A 36 2.78 10.16 42.79
N HIS A 37 2.78 10.64 44.04
CA HIS A 37 3.25 11.98 44.42
C HIS A 37 4.67 11.98 45.03
N SER A 38 5.20 10.82 45.46
CA SER A 38 6.50 10.72 46.12
C SER A 38 7.58 9.98 45.33
N ASN A 39 7.22 9.24 44.26
CA ASN A 39 8.11 8.30 43.55
C ASN A 39 8.74 7.21 44.45
N ASP A 40 8.14 6.94 45.61
CA ASP A 40 8.72 6.02 46.60
C ASP A 40 8.47 4.55 46.26
N PHE A 41 9.53 3.74 46.31
CA PHE A 41 9.51 2.31 45.96
C PHE A 41 8.96 1.42 47.09
N LEU A 42 8.97 1.89 48.34
CA LEU A 42 8.60 1.12 49.55
C LEU A 42 7.12 0.68 49.59
N ALA A 43 6.29 1.11 48.63
CA ALA A 43 4.90 0.70 48.53
C ALA A 43 4.71 -0.77 48.15
N ASP A 44 5.55 -1.36 47.28
CA ASP A 44 5.29 -2.69 46.69
C ASP A 44 5.32 -3.82 47.74
N ASP A 45 6.23 -3.79 48.70
CA ASP A 45 6.37 -4.80 49.76
C ASP A 45 5.20 -4.74 50.77
N ILE A 46 4.70 -3.53 51.05
CA ILE A 46 3.55 -3.31 51.92
C ILE A 46 2.26 -3.72 51.20
N PHE A 47 2.14 -3.44 49.89
CA PHE A 47 1.05 -3.97 49.06
C PHE A 47 1.02 -5.50 49.08
N ALA A 48 2.17 -6.17 48.90
CA ALA A 48 2.28 -7.62 49.00
C ALA A 48 1.82 -8.13 50.39
N SER A 49 2.37 -7.56 51.46
CA SER A 49 2.06 -7.93 52.85
C SER A 49 0.56 -7.76 53.21
N LEU A 50 -0.08 -6.71 52.71
CA LEU A 50 -1.51 -6.45 52.95
C LEU A 50 -2.41 -7.33 52.06
N SER A 51 -2.01 -7.62 50.82
CA SER A 51 -2.80 -8.40 49.84
C SER A 51 -3.15 -9.81 50.27
N HIS A 52 -2.43 -10.40 51.25
CA HIS A 52 -2.76 -11.70 51.83
C HIS A 52 -4.05 -11.70 52.67
N ASN A 53 -4.60 -10.54 53.03
CA ASN A 53 -5.74 -10.40 53.92
C ASN A 53 -7.06 -10.05 53.20
N ILE A 54 -7.05 -9.93 51.86
CA ILE A 54 -8.21 -9.50 51.07
C ILE A 54 -8.15 -10.06 49.64
N GLU A 55 -9.30 -10.36 49.04
CA GLU A 55 -9.35 -10.76 47.64
C GLU A 55 -9.13 -9.56 46.71
N ILE A 56 -8.34 -9.73 45.63
CA ILE A 56 -8.03 -8.63 44.70
C ILE A 56 -9.28 -8.10 43.99
N SER A 57 -10.25 -8.97 43.69
CA SER A 57 -11.59 -8.62 43.16
C SER A 57 -12.32 -7.60 44.05
N GLU A 58 -12.39 -7.89 45.35
CA GLU A 58 -13.02 -7.08 46.38
C GLU A 58 -12.25 -5.77 46.63
N ALA A 59 -10.92 -5.83 46.58
CA ALA A 59 -10.06 -4.64 46.67
C ALA A 59 -10.24 -3.70 45.46
N LEU A 60 -10.36 -4.24 44.24
CA LEU A 60 -10.59 -3.45 43.03
C LEU A 60 -12.00 -2.82 43.01
N ASP A 61 -13.01 -3.52 43.51
CA ASP A 61 -14.36 -2.97 43.65
C ASP A 61 -14.39 -1.74 44.58
N ILE A 62 -13.85 -1.88 45.79
CA ILE A 62 -13.82 -0.80 46.77
C ILE A 62 -12.95 0.37 46.29
N ALA A 63 -11.78 0.08 45.68
CA ALA A 63 -10.94 1.11 45.08
C ALA A 63 -11.62 1.87 43.92
N THR A 64 -12.43 1.18 43.11
CA THR A 64 -13.18 1.78 42.00
C THR A 64 -14.28 2.71 42.50
N ALA A 65 -15.06 2.28 43.50
CA ALA A 65 -16.07 3.11 44.15
C ALA A 65 -15.48 4.37 44.80
N ILE A 66 -14.33 4.24 45.50
CA ILE A 66 -13.58 5.37 46.07
C ILE A 66 -13.10 6.33 44.97
N SER A 67 -12.63 5.81 43.84
CA SER A 67 -12.19 6.62 42.70
C SER A 67 -13.34 7.45 42.12
N GLN A 68 -14.44 6.81 41.74
CA GLN A 68 -15.60 7.46 41.13
C GLN A 68 -16.25 8.51 42.04
N THR A 69 -16.27 8.26 43.35
CA THR A 69 -16.82 9.19 44.35
C THR A 69 -15.96 10.45 44.49
N ARG A 70 -14.64 10.36 44.27
CA ARG A 70 -13.70 11.49 44.34
C ARG A 70 -13.58 12.26 43.04
N GLN A 71 -13.68 11.55 41.92
CA GLN A 71 -13.55 12.08 40.57
C GLN A 71 -14.38 11.19 39.64
N PRO A 72 -15.49 11.66 39.04
CA PRO A 72 -16.21 10.89 38.04
C PRO A 72 -15.44 10.89 36.70
N PHE A 73 -15.43 9.75 36.01
CA PHE A 73 -14.81 9.61 34.69
C PHE A 73 -15.43 10.55 33.63
N ASP A 74 -14.61 11.14 32.78
CA ASP A 74 -15.02 12.03 31.68
C ASP A 74 -15.67 11.26 30.50
N ARG A 75 -16.25 11.99 29.53
CA ARG A 75 -16.96 11.36 28.40
C ARG A 75 -16.04 10.56 27.46
N HIS A 76 -14.76 10.88 27.37
CA HIS A 76 -13.77 10.13 26.59
C HIS A 76 -13.30 8.88 27.35
N GLU A 77 -13.07 8.99 28.66
CA GLU A 77 -12.80 7.85 29.54
C GLU A 77 -13.95 6.83 29.46
N LEU A 78 -15.19 7.28 29.62
CA LEU A 78 -16.39 6.43 29.51
C LEU A 78 -16.56 5.79 28.12
N ALA A 79 -16.11 6.45 27.05
CA ALA A 79 -16.09 5.87 25.71
C ALA A 79 -15.03 4.78 25.57
N TYR A 80 -13.85 4.97 26.17
CA TYR A 80 -12.77 3.98 26.20
C TYR A 80 -13.16 2.74 27.01
N GLY A 81 -13.78 2.92 28.17
CA GLY A 81 -14.41 1.83 28.94
C GLY A 81 -15.57 1.16 28.19
N GLY A 82 -16.19 1.83 27.22
CA GLY A 82 -17.18 1.26 26.32
C GLY A 82 -16.62 0.20 25.36
N LEU A 83 -15.31 0.21 25.09
CA LEU A 83 -14.66 -0.76 24.21
C LEU A 83 -14.74 -2.20 24.73
N ILE A 84 -14.94 -2.40 26.04
CA ILE A 84 -15.17 -3.73 26.64
C ILE A 84 -16.42 -4.44 26.08
N LYS A 85 -17.30 -3.72 25.37
CA LYS A 85 -18.50 -4.26 24.68
C LYS A 85 -18.39 -4.27 23.16
N SER A 86 -17.19 -3.98 22.62
CA SER A 86 -16.91 -4.11 21.19
C SER A 86 -17.00 -5.57 20.73
N LYS A 87 -17.31 -5.76 19.45
CA LYS A 87 -17.54 -7.09 18.86
C LYS A 87 -16.23 -7.72 18.42
N PHE A 88 -16.25 -9.02 18.15
CA PHE A 88 -15.15 -9.68 17.46
C PHE A 88 -15.20 -9.34 15.94
N ASP A 89 -14.51 -8.25 15.57
CA ASP A 89 -14.45 -7.76 14.19
C ASP A 89 -13.18 -6.92 13.89
N TRP A 90 -13.04 -6.59 12.60
CA TRP A 90 -11.96 -5.79 12.05
C TRP A 90 -11.76 -4.43 12.74
N GLN A 91 -12.85 -3.66 12.93
CA GLN A 91 -12.77 -2.31 13.51
C GLN A 91 -12.23 -2.36 14.94
N THR A 92 -12.61 -3.41 15.68
CA THR A 92 -12.15 -3.63 17.05
C THR A 92 -10.68 -4.03 17.10
N LEU A 93 -10.18 -4.86 16.17
CA LEU A 93 -8.75 -5.18 16.07
C LEU A 93 -7.91 -3.95 15.71
N ASP A 94 -8.34 -3.18 14.70
CA ASP A 94 -7.58 -2.01 14.23
C ASP A 94 -7.56 -0.89 15.29
N GLY A 95 -8.67 -0.70 16.00
CA GLY A 95 -8.75 0.17 17.18
C GLY A 95 -7.82 -0.27 18.31
N SER A 96 -7.80 -1.57 18.67
CA SER A 96 -6.86 -2.10 19.67
C SER A 96 -5.40 -1.95 19.25
N TYR A 97 -5.07 -2.18 17.98
CA TYR A 97 -3.72 -1.97 17.46
C TYR A 97 -3.31 -0.49 17.45
N HIS A 98 -4.22 0.40 17.05
CA HIS A 98 -4.00 1.85 17.13
C HIS A 98 -3.79 2.31 18.58
N SER A 99 -4.58 1.80 19.53
CA SER A 99 -4.42 2.08 20.96
C SER A 99 -3.03 1.71 21.50
N ILE A 100 -2.44 0.59 21.07
CA ILE A 100 -1.08 0.17 21.49
C ILE A 100 -0.03 1.04 20.79
N SER A 101 -0.09 1.13 19.46
CA SER A 101 0.94 1.80 18.62
C SER A 101 0.97 3.32 18.75
N HIS A 102 -0.16 3.94 19.12
CA HIS A 102 -0.31 5.37 19.37
C HIS A 102 -0.81 5.64 20.80
N TYR A 103 -0.32 4.87 21.78
CA TYR A 103 -0.75 4.97 23.17
C TYR A 103 -0.88 6.44 23.64
N PRO A 104 -2.10 6.89 24.03
CA PRO A 104 -2.35 8.30 24.34
C PRO A 104 -1.49 8.73 25.53
N SER A 105 -0.67 9.78 25.35
CA SER A 105 0.44 10.10 26.26
C SER A 105 0.00 10.41 27.70
N SER A 106 -0.08 9.35 28.50
CA SER A 106 -0.33 9.30 29.94
C SER A 106 -1.46 10.22 30.42
N ARG A 107 -2.71 9.87 30.09
CA ARG A 107 -3.91 10.47 30.72
C ARG A 107 -4.37 9.65 31.94
N ILE A 108 -3.45 9.34 32.84
CA ILE A 108 -3.78 8.79 34.18
C ILE A 108 -4.39 9.93 35.01
N TYR A 109 -5.66 10.24 34.74
CA TYR A 109 -6.37 11.41 35.27
C TYR A 109 -6.66 11.27 36.77
N GLY A 110 -5.73 11.59 37.67
CA GLY A 110 -6.00 11.72 39.12
C GLY A 110 -6.31 10.41 39.89
N HIS A 111 -6.68 9.34 39.18
CA HIS A 111 -7.05 8.01 39.69
C HIS A 111 -5.87 7.18 40.24
N TYR A 112 -4.84 7.84 40.78
CA TYR A 112 -3.55 7.25 41.18
C TYR A 112 -3.66 6.05 42.13
N GLY A 113 -4.64 6.06 43.04
CA GLY A 113 -4.87 4.96 43.97
C GLY A 113 -5.35 3.68 43.29
N LEU A 114 -6.36 3.81 42.42
CA LEU A 114 -6.87 2.70 41.61
C LEU A 114 -5.83 2.23 40.58
N SER A 115 -5.15 3.16 39.91
CA SER A 115 -4.07 2.87 38.95
C SER A 115 -2.92 2.07 39.60
N SER A 116 -2.51 2.43 40.82
CA SER A 116 -1.46 1.71 41.54
C SER A 116 -1.90 0.31 41.99
N LEU A 117 -3.12 0.16 42.50
CA LEU A 117 -3.67 -1.15 42.88
C LEU A 117 -3.81 -2.06 41.66
N LEU A 118 -4.31 -1.55 40.53
CA LEU A 118 -4.34 -2.27 39.26
C LEU A 118 -2.94 -2.65 38.78
N SER A 119 -1.96 -1.74 38.86
CA SER A 119 -0.56 -2.01 38.48
C SER A 119 0.05 -3.14 39.32
N PHE A 120 -0.21 -3.15 40.63
CA PHE A 120 0.20 -4.24 41.52
C PHE A 120 -0.54 -5.55 41.19
N ALA A 121 -1.84 -5.50 40.95
CA ALA A 121 -2.67 -6.66 40.67
C ALA A 121 -2.34 -7.31 39.31
N PHE A 122 -2.06 -6.54 38.26
CA PHE A 122 -1.55 -7.07 36.99
C PHE A 122 -0.14 -7.65 37.10
N LYS A 123 0.73 -7.07 37.94
CA LYS A 123 2.09 -7.57 38.21
C LYS A 123 2.10 -8.90 38.99
N THR A 124 1.07 -9.18 39.79
CA THR A 124 1.05 -10.32 40.73
C THR A 124 0.02 -11.40 40.40
N GLN A 125 -1.18 -11.03 39.96
CA GLN A 125 -2.30 -11.95 39.70
C GLN A 125 -3.14 -11.50 38.48
N PRO A 126 -2.53 -11.30 37.29
CA PRO A 126 -3.20 -10.69 36.14
C PRO A 126 -4.48 -11.41 35.71
N LYS A 127 -4.53 -12.74 35.83
CA LYS A 127 -5.72 -13.55 35.51
C LYS A 127 -6.95 -13.18 36.34
N LEU A 128 -6.77 -12.79 37.61
CA LEU A 128 -7.87 -12.34 38.46
C LEU A 128 -8.36 -10.93 38.11
N VAL A 129 -7.48 -10.05 37.59
CA VAL A 129 -7.89 -8.73 37.08
C VAL A 129 -8.69 -8.87 35.78
N LEU A 130 -8.28 -9.77 34.88
CA LEU A 130 -9.03 -10.09 33.67
C LEU A 130 -10.39 -10.74 33.98
N GLN A 131 -10.44 -11.66 34.95
CA GLN A 131 -11.71 -12.24 35.42
C GLN A 131 -12.60 -11.20 36.12
N TRP A 132 -12.03 -10.26 36.88
CA TRP A 132 -12.79 -9.15 37.47
C TRP A 132 -13.40 -8.25 36.37
N LEU A 133 -12.62 -7.91 35.33
CA LEU A 133 -13.12 -7.19 34.14
C LEU A 133 -14.27 -7.93 33.43
N GLU A 134 -14.12 -9.23 33.17
CA GLU A 134 -15.16 -10.04 32.52
C GLU A 134 -16.47 -10.10 33.33
N ASN A 135 -16.40 -10.05 34.65
CA ASN A 135 -17.55 -10.15 35.55
C ASN A 135 -18.20 -8.79 35.89
N LYS A 136 -17.71 -7.66 35.36
CA LYS A 136 -18.22 -6.32 35.69
C LYS A 136 -18.94 -5.68 34.48
N PRO A 137 -20.29 -5.61 34.48
CA PRO A 137 -21.06 -5.18 33.31
C PRO A 137 -21.07 -3.66 33.06
N GLU A 138 -20.44 -2.86 33.92
CA GLU A 138 -20.44 -1.39 33.86
C GLU A 138 -19.19 -0.86 33.16
N ASN A 139 -19.36 -0.18 32.02
CA ASN A 139 -18.28 0.34 31.18
C ASN A 139 -17.31 1.26 31.95
N THR A 140 -17.84 2.00 32.93
CA THR A 140 -17.11 2.87 33.86
C THR A 140 -15.90 2.20 34.51
N ASN A 141 -15.98 0.90 34.79
CA ASN A 141 -15.00 0.20 35.61
C ASN A 141 -13.85 -0.37 34.76
N ALA A 142 -14.02 -0.40 33.44
CA ALA A 142 -13.06 -0.98 32.49
C ALA A 142 -11.99 0.02 31.98
N VAL A 143 -12.16 1.33 32.19
CA VAL A 143 -11.27 2.39 31.65
C VAL A 143 -9.81 2.20 32.08
N MET A 144 -9.53 2.35 33.38
CA MET A 144 -8.17 2.31 33.93
C MET A 144 -7.46 0.96 33.70
N PRO A 145 -8.13 -0.21 33.83
CA PRO A 145 -7.52 -1.49 33.49
C PRO A 145 -7.15 -1.62 32.00
N ILE A 146 -8.00 -1.19 31.07
CA ILE A 146 -7.71 -1.26 29.63
C ILE A 146 -6.53 -0.35 29.29
N GLU A 147 -6.48 0.88 29.81
CA GLU A 147 -5.37 1.80 29.58
C GLU A 147 -4.04 1.19 30.08
N LEU A 148 -4.04 0.61 31.28
CA LEU A 148 -2.86 -0.03 31.87
C LEU A 148 -2.42 -1.31 31.12
N ILE A 149 -3.36 -2.10 30.58
CA ILE A 149 -3.04 -3.19 29.66
C ILE A 149 -2.37 -2.62 28.41
N THR A 150 -2.92 -1.55 27.83
CA THR A 150 -2.40 -0.92 26.61
C THR A 150 -0.98 -0.37 26.83
N GLN A 151 -0.74 0.33 27.95
CA GLN A 151 0.61 0.75 28.38
C GLN A 151 1.57 -0.44 28.51
N THR A 152 1.14 -1.52 29.16
CA THR A 152 1.98 -2.70 29.40
C THR A 152 2.33 -3.40 28.09
N LEU A 153 1.38 -3.48 27.15
CA LEU A 153 1.59 -4.02 25.81
C LEU A 153 2.48 -3.13 24.94
N ALA A 154 2.45 -1.80 25.09
CA ALA A 154 3.34 -0.90 24.35
C ALA A 154 4.78 -0.89 24.89
N PHE A 155 4.96 -0.64 26.19
CA PHE A 155 6.27 -0.33 26.77
C PHE A 155 7.05 -1.52 27.33
N LYS A 156 6.38 -2.61 27.71
CA LYS A 156 7.02 -3.81 28.26
C LYS A 156 6.79 -5.07 27.42
N GLN A 157 5.68 -5.11 26.68
CA GLN A 157 5.30 -6.18 25.78
C GLN A 157 5.39 -7.57 26.45
N GLU A 158 4.79 -7.71 27.64
CA GLU A 158 4.89 -8.96 28.42
C GLU A 158 4.12 -10.10 27.72
N LEU A 159 4.84 -11.02 27.07
CA LEU A 159 4.24 -12.16 26.34
C LEU A 159 3.25 -13.00 27.18
N PRO A 160 3.45 -13.23 28.50
CA PRO A 160 2.44 -13.89 29.33
C PRO A 160 1.11 -13.12 29.41
N LEU A 161 1.13 -11.78 29.40
CA LEU A 161 -0.09 -10.96 29.37
C LEU A 161 -0.79 -11.10 28.01
N ILE A 162 -0.04 -11.15 26.91
CA ILE A 162 -0.59 -11.40 25.57
C ILE A 162 -1.34 -12.75 25.53
N CYS A 163 -0.74 -13.83 26.06
CA CYS A 163 -1.41 -15.13 26.12
C CYS A 163 -2.66 -15.10 27.01
N LEU A 164 -2.59 -14.48 28.20
CA LEU A 164 -3.74 -14.35 29.10
C LEU A 164 -4.91 -13.54 28.51
N LEU A 165 -4.61 -12.53 27.67
CA LEU A 165 -5.62 -11.78 26.93
C LEU A 165 -6.26 -12.63 25.83
N LEU A 166 -5.47 -13.43 25.12
CA LEU A 166 -5.94 -14.37 24.09
C LEU A 166 -6.81 -15.53 24.66
N GLU A 167 -6.64 -15.85 25.95
CA GLU A 167 -7.51 -16.73 26.75
C GLU A 167 -8.82 -16.06 27.23
N SER A 168 -9.00 -14.75 27.05
CA SER A 168 -10.19 -14.04 27.54
C SER A 168 -11.45 -14.42 26.75
N ARG A 169 -12.58 -14.46 27.45
CA ARG A 169 -13.93 -14.58 26.86
C ARG A 169 -14.46 -13.26 26.32
N ASN A 170 -13.79 -12.14 26.63
CA ASN A 170 -14.16 -10.83 26.14
C ASN A 170 -13.50 -10.54 24.78
N SER A 171 -14.31 -10.31 23.74
CA SER A 171 -13.83 -10.10 22.37
C SER A 171 -12.85 -8.93 22.23
N TYR A 172 -13.01 -7.85 23.01
CA TYR A 172 -12.09 -6.72 22.97
C TYR A 172 -10.75 -7.05 23.63
N LEU A 173 -10.75 -7.68 24.81
CA LEU A 173 -9.51 -8.13 25.47
C LEU A 173 -8.76 -9.15 24.60
N GLN A 174 -9.48 -10.08 23.96
CA GLN A 174 -8.90 -11.06 23.03
C GLN A 174 -8.25 -10.39 21.81
N LEU A 175 -8.92 -9.40 21.19
CA LEU A 175 -8.35 -8.63 20.08
C LEU A 175 -7.24 -7.67 20.52
N LEU A 176 -7.23 -7.20 21.78
CA LEU A 176 -6.13 -6.43 22.36
C LEU A 176 -4.88 -7.30 22.59
N GLY A 177 -5.05 -8.55 23.03
CA GLY A 177 -3.99 -9.56 23.04
C GLY A 177 -3.43 -9.84 21.65
N ALA A 178 -4.30 -10.06 20.67
CA ALA A 178 -3.89 -10.25 19.27
C ALA A 178 -3.13 -9.03 18.71
N ALA A 179 -3.60 -7.81 18.98
CA ALA A 179 -2.94 -6.57 18.60
C ALA A 179 -1.54 -6.44 19.25
N GLY A 180 -1.38 -6.82 20.52
CA GLY A 180 -0.07 -6.87 21.19
C GLY A 180 0.89 -7.89 20.57
N LEU A 181 0.38 -9.03 20.10
CA LEU A 181 1.17 -10.03 19.38
C LEU A 181 1.65 -9.52 18.01
N ILE A 182 0.78 -8.81 17.28
CA ILE A 182 1.10 -8.12 16.01
C ILE A 182 2.17 -7.05 16.23
N TYR A 183 2.05 -6.26 17.29
CA TYR A 183 3.02 -5.23 17.67
C TYR A 183 4.40 -5.85 17.96
N LYS A 184 4.45 -6.97 18.70
CA LYS A 184 5.69 -7.75 18.95
C LYS A 184 6.37 -8.26 17.68
N LEU A 185 5.60 -8.70 16.67
CA LEU A 185 6.17 -9.13 15.38
C LEU A 185 6.89 -7.97 14.66
N GLN A 186 6.34 -6.75 14.74
CA GLN A 186 6.90 -5.56 14.11
C GLN A 186 8.24 -5.13 14.71
N GLU A 187 8.37 -5.19 16.04
CA GLU A 187 9.65 -4.90 16.72
C GLU A 187 10.69 -6.01 16.56
N ASN A 188 10.32 -7.15 15.94
CA ASN A 188 11.15 -8.34 15.70
C ASN A 188 11.47 -9.14 16.98
N ASP A 189 10.75 -8.85 18.05
CA ASP A 189 10.84 -9.48 19.36
C ASP A 189 10.19 -10.87 19.41
N LEU A 190 9.56 -11.28 18.30
CA LEU A 190 8.90 -12.57 18.12
C LEU A 190 9.04 -13.02 16.65
N CYS A 191 9.22 -14.32 16.42
CA CYS A 191 9.18 -14.90 15.08
C CYS A 191 7.75 -15.26 14.67
N THR A 192 7.48 -15.19 13.35
CA THR A 192 6.19 -15.49 12.72
C THR A 192 5.59 -16.80 13.23
N ASP A 193 6.32 -17.91 13.12
CA ASP A 193 5.84 -19.27 13.43
C ASP A 193 5.38 -19.41 14.88
N LYS A 194 6.08 -18.74 15.82
CA LYS A 194 5.71 -18.73 17.24
C LYS A 194 4.47 -17.89 17.51
N ALA A 195 4.27 -16.78 16.80
CA ALA A 195 3.02 -16.02 16.87
C ALA A 195 1.84 -16.83 16.29
N PHE A 196 2.05 -17.56 15.19
CA PHE A 196 1.07 -18.51 14.65
C PHE A 196 0.73 -19.62 15.65
N SER A 197 1.72 -20.19 16.36
CA SER A 197 1.48 -21.21 17.39
C SER A 197 0.63 -20.66 18.53
N ILE A 198 1.01 -19.51 19.11
CA ILE A 198 0.28 -18.83 20.19
C ILE A 198 -1.18 -18.53 19.80
N LEU A 199 -1.44 -18.11 18.57
CA LEU A 199 -2.80 -17.90 18.08
C LEU A 199 -3.56 -19.22 17.90
N ASN A 200 -2.92 -20.27 17.36
CA ASN A 200 -3.54 -21.60 17.20
C ASN A 200 -3.83 -22.34 18.51
N GLU A 201 -3.12 -21.98 19.59
CA GLU A 201 -3.30 -22.50 20.95
C GLU A 201 -4.33 -21.69 21.77
N SER A 202 -4.77 -20.53 21.25
CA SER A 202 -5.71 -19.62 21.92
C SER A 202 -7.20 -19.99 21.74
N LEU A 203 -8.10 -19.19 22.35
CA LEU A 203 -9.55 -19.32 22.16
C LEU A 203 -10.09 -18.61 20.89
N ILE A 204 -9.23 -18.30 19.91
CA ILE A 204 -9.62 -17.70 18.63
C ILE A 204 -9.96 -18.79 17.61
N ASP A 205 -11.03 -18.61 16.82
CA ASP A 205 -11.35 -19.50 15.70
C ASP A 205 -10.21 -19.47 14.66
N LYS A 206 -9.76 -20.64 14.19
CA LYS A 206 -8.70 -20.76 13.17
C LYS A 206 -9.02 -19.99 11.89
N ALA A 207 -10.29 -19.86 11.53
CA ALA A 207 -10.73 -19.06 10.39
C ALA A 207 -10.64 -17.54 10.63
N ASP A 208 -10.62 -17.10 11.89
CA ASP A 208 -10.38 -15.70 12.26
C ASP A 208 -8.90 -15.37 12.45
N ILE A 209 -8.08 -16.33 12.90
CA ILE A 209 -6.61 -16.19 12.95
C ILE A 209 -6.06 -15.63 11.63
N ALA A 210 -6.60 -16.07 10.50
CA ALA A 210 -6.21 -15.61 9.17
C ALA A 210 -6.28 -14.08 8.98
N TRP A 211 -7.43 -13.44 9.24
CA TRP A 211 -7.57 -11.99 9.00
C TRP A 211 -6.92 -11.16 10.12
N ILE A 212 -6.79 -11.73 11.33
CA ILE A 212 -6.01 -11.12 12.42
C ILE A 212 -4.54 -11.03 12.02
N ILE A 213 -3.96 -12.13 11.54
CA ILE A 213 -2.57 -12.22 11.09
C ILE A 213 -2.32 -11.30 9.88
N ALA A 214 -3.31 -11.14 8.99
CA ALA A 214 -3.26 -10.16 7.90
C ALA A 214 -3.03 -8.70 8.37
N ARG A 215 -3.39 -8.34 9.62
CA ARG A 215 -3.11 -7.01 10.21
C ARG A 215 -1.62 -6.70 10.32
N TYR A 216 -0.77 -7.71 10.56
CA TYR A 216 0.68 -7.54 10.55
C TYR A 216 1.19 -7.29 9.12
N TYR A 217 0.65 -8.01 8.14
CA TYR A 217 0.97 -7.79 6.73
C TYR A 217 0.64 -6.36 6.26
N LYS A 218 -0.47 -5.82 6.76
CA LYS A 218 -0.90 -4.43 6.54
C LYS A 218 0.10 -3.40 7.07
N GLU A 219 0.73 -3.61 8.23
CA GLU A 219 1.79 -2.70 8.67
C GLU A 219 3.13 -2.91 7.96
N LEU A 220 3.51 -4.14 7.58
CA LEU A 220 4.70 -4.35 6.74
C LEU A 220 4.58 -3.61 5.40
N THR A 221 3.43 -3.74 4.72
CA THR A 221 3.16 -3.04 3.45
C THR A 221 3.05 -1.53 3.63
N HIS A 222 2.29 -1.03 4.62
CA HIS A 222 2.26 0.40 4.95
C HIS A 222 3.67 0.96 5.25
N SER A 223 4.49 0.21 6.00
CA SER A 223 5.86 0.60 6.33
C SER A 223 6.75 0.66 5.10
N SER A 224 6.68 -0.35 4.21
CA SER A 224 7.36 -0.33 2.91
C SER A 224 6.93 0.85 2.03
N HIS A 225 5.64 1.21 1.99
CA HIS A 225 5.19 2.41 1.26
C HIS A 225 5.73 3.71 1.85
N ARG A 226 5.64 3.89 3.18
CA ARG A 226 6.23 5.06 3.88
C ARG A 226 7.74 5.16 3.62
N LEU A 227 8.46 4.04 3.62
CA LEU A 227 9.89 3.98 3.31
C LEU A 227 10.18 4.28 1.83
N SER A 228 9.38 3.77 0.89
CA SER A 228 9.58 4.04 -0.55
C SER A 228 9.44 5.53 -0.87
N SER A 229 8.34 6.16 -0.46
CA SER A 229 8.13 7.61 -0.67
C SER A 229 9.18 8.45 0.08
N ARG A 230 9.68 7.97 1.24
CA ARG A 230 10.78 8.60 1.96
C ARG A 230 12.11 8.50 1.20
N ILE A 231 12.46 7.33 0.66
CA ILE A 231 13.68 7.14 -0.15
C ILE A 231 13.65 8.06 -1.39
N GLU A 232 12.49 8.16 -2.04
CA GLU A 232 12.27 9.04 -3.19
C GLU A 232 12.45 10.53 -2.83
N ALA A 233 11.83 10.98 -1.74
CA ALA A 233 11.97 12.35 -1.24
C ALA A 233 13.41 12.67 -0.77
N GLU A 234 14.07 11.75 -0.08
CA GLU A 234 15.46 11.90 0.35
C GLU A 234 16.44 11.86 -0.84
N ALA A 235 16.17 11.06 -1.88
CA ALA A 235 16.93 11.04 -3.12
C ALA A 235 16.78 12.35 -3.90
N LYS A 236 15.54 12.86 -4.05
CA LYS A 236 15.25 14.20 -4.59
C LYS A 236 16.05 15.27 -3.84
N ARG A 237 15.97 15.29 -2.51
CA ARG A 237 16.64 16.29 -1.66
C ARG A 237 18.16 16.21 -1.76
N LEU A 238 18.73 15.01 -1.73
CA LEU A 238 20.17 14.75 -1.88
C LEU A 238 20.71 15.20 -3.25
N ALA A 239 19.97 14.93 -4.33
CA ALA A 239 20.30 15.38 -5.67
C ALA A 239 20.22 16.92 -5.78
N ASN A 240 19.20 17.54 -5.18
CA ASN A 240 19.02 18.99 -5.18
C ASN A 240 20.20 19.70 -4.47
N ILE A 241 20.52 19.34 -3.23
CA ILE A 241 21.66 19.94 -2.47
C ILE A 241 23.00 19.70 -3.18
N SER A 242 23.16 18.56 -3.88
CA SER A 242 24.38 18.27 -4.64
C SER A 242 24.54 19.10 -5.92
N LEU A 243 23.50 19.83 -6.34
CA LEU A 243 23.50 20.74 -7.50
C LEU A 243 23.39 22.21 -7.09
N TYR A 244 22.66 22.48 -6.00
CA TYR A 244 22.35 23.81 -5.47
C TYR A 244 22.60 23.81 -3.94
N PRO A 245 23.87 23.89 -3.49
CA PRO A 245 24.25 23.87 -2.07
C PRO A 245 23.53 24.91 -1.23
N GLU A 246 23.24 26.08 -1.80
CA GLU A 246 22.51 27.19 -1.19
C GLU A 246 21.09 26.83 -0.74
N THR A 247 20.50 25.75 -1.30
CA THR A 247 19.17 25.25 -0.92
C THR A 247 19.17 24.39 0.35
N SER A 248 20.33 24.14 0.96
CA SER A 248 20.45 23.35 2.19
C SER A 248 19.85 24.05 3.42
N TRP A 249 19.45 23.28 4.43
CA TRP A 249 18.84 23.80 5.66
C TRP A 249 19.88 24.54 6.50
N GLY A 250 19.89 25.87 6.37
CA GLY A 250 20.88 26.77 6.98
C GLY A 250 21.70 27.55 5.95
N GLY A 251 21.61 27.21 4.65
CA GLY A 251 22.44 27.78 3.59
C GLY A 251 23.73 26.98 3.35
N GLU A 252 24.44 27.34 2.28
CA GLU A 252 25.53 26.58 1.64
C GLU A 252 26.55 25.94 2.60
N GLU A 253 26.94 26.62 3.68
CA GLU A 253 27.90 26.11 4.67
C GLU A 253 27.44 24.81 5.37
N TYR A 254 26.13 24.53 5.42
CA TYR A 254 25.54 23.31 5.96
C TYR A 254 25.31 22.21 4.91
N ALA A 255 25.51 22.48 3.62
CA ALA A 255 25.19 21.56 2.53
C ALA A 255 25.90 20.20 2.66
N ALA A 256 27.17 20.20 3.05
CA ALA A 256 27.94 18.97 3.28
C ALA A 256 27.40 18.12 4.45
N GLN A 257 26.88 18.77 5.51
CA GLN A 257 26.30 18.08 6.66
C GLN A 257 24.92 17.52 6.35
N GLU A 258 24.06 18.29 5.66
CA GLU A 258 22.74 17.79 5.24
C GLU A 258 22.88 16.65 4.22
N LYS A 259 23.82 16.78 3.26
CA LYS A 259 24.17 15.73 2.30
C LYS A 259 24.55 14.42 2.99
N LYS A 260 25.53 14.44 3.90
CA LYS A 260 25.95 13.23 4.62
C LYS A 260 24.79 12.60 5.40
N ARG A 261 23.99 13.41 6.10
CA ARG A 261 22.80 12.95 6.85
C ARG A 261 21.78 12.27 5.93
N LEU A 262 21.58 12.79 4.71
CA LEU A 262 20.69 12.21 3.72
C LEU A 262 21.26 10.91 3.12
N GLU A 263 22.57 10.83 2.87
CA GLU A 263 23.22 9.60 2.39
C GLU A 263 23.10 8.47 3.43
N GLU A 264 23.33 8.77 4.71
CA GLU A 264 23.13 7.83 5.83
C GLU A 264 21.65 7.43 5.97
N SER A 265 20.73 8.40 5.93
CA SER A 265 19.28 8.17 6.05
C SER A 265 18.69 7.35 4.89
N LEU A 266 19.13 7.64 3.66
CA LEU A 266 18.70 6.96 2.45
C LEU A 266 19.22 5.52 2.38
N THR A 267 20.45 5.28 2.87
CA THR A 267 21.00 3.93 3.02
C THR A 267 20.19 3.13 4.04
N ASN A 268 20.02 3.66 5.25
CA ASN A 268 19.21 3.04 6.31
C ASN A 268 17.76 2.77 5.87
N SER A 269 17.16 3.69 5.10
CA SER A 269 15.79 3.54 4.59
C SER A 269 15.70 2.47 3.49
N LYS A 270 16.69 2.37 2.58
CA LYS A 270 16.77 1.30 1.56
C LYS A 270 16.93 -0.07 2.20
N ASP A 271 17.82 -0.21 3.18
CA ASP A 271 18.02 -1.48 3.90
C ASP A 271 16.76 -1.86 4.70
N SER A 272 16.09 -0.89 5.32
CA SER A 272 14.80 -1.10 6.00
C SER A 272 13.70 -1.53 5.03
N LEU A 273 13.61 -0.92 3.84
CA LEU A 273 12.64 -1.28 2.81
C LEU A 273 12.89 -2.70 2.31
N LYS A 274 14.13 -3.04 2.00
CA LYS A 274 14.53 -4.40 1.60
C LYS A 274 14.17 -5.42 2.69
N ALA A 275 14.52 -5.14 3.95
CA ALA A 275 14.19 -6.01 5.07
C ALA A 275 12.68 -6.20 5.26
N ASN A 276 11.87 -5.15 5.08
CA ASN A 276 10.41 -5.24 5.20
C ASN A 276 9.78 -6.02 4.03
N THR A 277 10.25 -5.82 2.79
CA THR A 277 9.81 -6.61 1.63
C THR A 277 10.19 -8.08 1.78
N GLU A 278 11.42 -8.39 2.24
CA GLU A 278 11.82 -9.76 2.55
C GLU A 278 10.96 -10.41 3.64
N LYS A 279 10.63 -9.66 4.72
CA LYS A 279 9.69 -10.14 5.75
C LYS A 279 8.31 -10.40 5.17
N ALA A 280 7.81 -9.50 4.32
CA ALA A 280 6.50 -9.58 3.70
C ALA A 280 6.35 -10.83 2.80
N ASP A 281 7.31 -11.07 1.90
CA ASP A 281 7.25 -12.25 1.01
C ASP A 281 7.46 -13.56 1.79
N LYS A 282 8.39 -13.60 2.77
CA LYS A 282 8.55 -14.76 3.69
C LYS A 282 7.26 -15.05 4.45
N PHE A 283 6.56 -14.00 4.91
CA PHE A 283 5.31 -14.10 5.65
C PHE A 283 4.15 -14.61 4.78
N ILE A 284 3.97 -14.11 3.54
CA ILE A 284 2.93 -14.64 2.63
C ILE A 284 3.12 -16.14 2.41
N ASN A 285 4.35 -16.59 2.20
CA ASN A 285 4.64 -18.00 1.94
C ASN A 285 4.24 -18.88 3.14
N ALA A 286 4.77 -18.60 4.34
CA ALA A 286 4.43 -19.34 5.57
C ALA A 286 2.93 -19.28 5.92
N TRP A 287 2.31 -18.11 5.70
CA TRP A 287 0.87 -17.93 5.93
C TRP A 287 0.04 -18.77 4.95
N SER A 288 0.41 -18.84 3.67
CA SER A 288 -0.27 -19.64 2.64
C SER A 288 -0.28 -21.13 2.96
N GLU A 289 0.79 -21.65 3.58
CA GLU A 289 0.86 -23.03 4.06
C GLU A 289 -0.11 -23.25 5.24
N SER A 290 -0.07 -22.38 6.25
CA SER A 290 -0.91 -22.50 7.45
C SER A 290 -2.42 -22.43 7.15
N ILE A 291 -2.84 -21.50 6.29
CA ILE A 291 -4.24 -21.22 5.96
C ILE A 291 -4.83 -22.24 4.97
N SER A 292 -3.99 -23.05 4.32
CA SER A 292 -4.36 -24.02 3.27
C SER A 292 -5.42 -25.05 3.70
N SER A 293 -5.53 -25.31 5.01
CA SER A 293 -6.43 -26.28 5.64
C SER A 293 -7.72 -25.67 6.21
N THR A 294 -7.83 -24.34 6.24
CA THR A 294 -8.86 -23.62 7.00
C THR A 294 -10.00 -23.13 6.11
N ALA A 295 -11.25 -23.44 6.50
CA ALA A 295 -12.44 -22.99 5.79
C ALA A 295 -12.86 -21.58 6.24
N ILE A 296 -12.82 -20.62 5.31
CA ILE A 296 -13.09 -19.19 5.59
C ILE A 296 -14.45 -18.77 5.02
N ASN A 297 -15.32 -18.23 5.88
CA ASN A 297 -16.63 -17.72 5.50
C ASN A 297 -16.56 -16.35 4.81
N ASP A 298 -17.65 -15.88 4.20
CA ASP A 298 -17.60 -14.65 3.38
C ASP A 298 -17.35 -13.36 4.18
N LYS A 299 -17.76 -13.30 5.46
CA LYS A 299 -17.44 -12.18 6.36
C LYS A 299 -15.95 -12.14 6.69
N GLN A 300 -15.37 -13.30 6.99
CA GLN A 300 -13.94 -13.45 7.25
C GLN A 300 -13.10 -13.18 5.99
N PHE A 301 -13.59 -13.59 4.81
CA PHE A 301 -12.97 -13.27 3.53
C PHE A 301 -12.98 -11.76 3.24
N GLN A 302 -14.06 -11.05 3.56
CA GLN A 302 -14.09 -9.58 3.46
C GLN A 302 -13.06 -8.92 4.40
N PHE A 303 -12.94 -9.37 5.66
CA PHE A 303 -11.91 -8.87 6.58
C PHE A 303 -10.48 -9.20 6.11
N LEU A 304 -10.27 -10.37 5.51
CA LEU A 304 -9.00 -10.78 4.91
C LEU A 304 -8.60 -9.81 3.77
N VAL A 305 -9.51 -9.56 2.81
CA VAL A 305 -9.25 -8.64 1.69
C VAL A 305 -9.03 -7.20 2.17
N GLN A 306 -9.75 -6.74 3.21
CA GLN A 306 -9.54 -5.42 3.84
C GLN A 306 -8.18 -5.23 4.54
N ASN A 307 -7.44 -6.32 4.75
CA ASN A 307 -6.07 -6.29 5.28
C ASN A 307 -4.99 -6.38 4.21
N LEU A 308 -5.32 -6.83 3.00
CA LEU A 308 -4.41 -6.85 1.88
C LEU A 308 -4.39 -5.45 1.24
N VAL A 309 -3.54 -4.57 1.80
CA VAL A 309 -3.14 -3.28 1.19
C VAL A 309 -2.75 -3.52 -0.26
N ASN A 310 -3.13 -2.62 -1.19
CA ASN A 310 -2.91 -2.78 -2.64
C ASN A 310 -3.34 -4.17 -3.15
N SER A 311 -4.57 -4.57 -2.77
CA SER A 311 -5.07 -5.94 -2.77
C SER A 311 -4.76 -6.79 -4.01
N GLY A 312 -4.68 -6.19 -5.21
CA GLY A 312 -4.32 -6.86 -6.46
C GLY A 312 -3.08 -7.76 -6.35
N GLU A 313 -1.92 -7.21 -5.97
CA GLU A 313 -0.67 -7.98 -5.86
C GLU A 313 -0.78 -9.05 -4.78
N HIS A 314 -1.26 -8.67 -3.61
CA HIS A 314 -1.12 -9.49 -2.40
C HIS A 314 -2.19 -10.60 -2.35
N CYS A 315 -3.39 -10.38 -2.90
CA CYS A 315 -4.34 -11.46 -3.21
C CYS A 315 -3.74 -12.45 -4.22
N HIS A 316 -3.01 -11.98 -5.24
CA HIS A 316 -2.41 -12.85 -6.25
C HIS A 316 -1.25 -13.68 -5.68
N LYS A 317 -0.33 -13.06 -4.93
CA LYS A 317 0.76 -13.74 -4.22
C LYS A 317 0.23 -14.81 -3.25
N LEU A 318 -0.72 -14.44 -2.36
CA LEU A 318 -1.33 -15.37 -1.40
C LEU A 318 -2.07 -16.52 -2.11
N ALA A 319 -2.78 -16.25 -3.21
CA ALA A 319 -3.46 -17.27 -3.99
C ALA A 319 -2.51 -18.23 -4.73
N ASN A 320 -1.29 -17.82 -5.06
CA ASN A 320 -0.31 -18.69 -5.71
C ASN A 320 0.42 -19.63 -4.75
N GLY A 321 0.57 -19.26 -3.47
CA GLY A 321 1.02 -20.18 -2.42
C GLY A 321 0.00 -21.25 -2.05
N LEU A 322 -1.29 -21.02 -2.33
CA LEU A 322 -2.37 -21.95 -2.01
C LEU A 322 -2.52 -23.11 -3.04
N PRO A 323 -2.93 -24.32 -2.60
CA PRO A 323 -3.19 -25.44 -3.50
C PRO A 323 -4.22 -25.11 -4.58
N ARG A 324 -4.02 -25.63 -5.81
CA ARG A 324 -4.93 -25.39 -6.96
C ARG A 324 -6.39 -25.80 -6.71
N SER A 325 -6.64 -26.73 -5.77
CA SER A 325 -7.97 -27.20 -5.36
C SER A 325 -8.62 -26.38 -4.23
N ASN A 326 -7.91 -25.43 -3.62
CA ASN A 326 -8.40 -24.68 -2.47
C ASN A 326 -9.43 -23.61 -2.89
N THR A 327 -10.51 -23.48 -2.12
CA THR A 327 -11.62 -22.54 -2.42
C THR A 327 -11.24 -21.08 -2.12
N LEU A 328 -10.42 -20.82 -1.11
CA LEU A 328 -9.90 -19.48 -0.79
C LEU A 328 -9.01 -18.96 -1.92
N ARG A 329 -8.15 -19.81 -2.50
CA ARG A 329 -7.39 -19.48 -3.73
C ARG A 329 -8.32 -18.97 -4.82
N THR A 330 -9.41 -19.69 -5.06
CA THR A 330 -10.38 -19.32 -6.10
C THR A 330 -11.06 -17.98 -5.80
N LYS A 331 -11.46 -17.73 -4.54
CA LYS A 331 -12.02 -16.43 -4.12
C LYS A 331 -11.02 -15.27 -4.29
N LEU A 332 -9.77 -15.44 -3.84
CA LEU A 332 -8.72 -14.41 -3.95
C LEU A 332 -8.42 -14.03 -5.40
N LEU A 333 -8.29 -15.01 -6.31
CA LEU A 333 -8.12 -14.72 -7.74
C LEU A 333 -9.36 -14.06 -8.35
N GLN A 334 -10.56 -14.47 -7.91
CA GLN A 334 -11.83 -13.89 -8.37
C GLN A 334 -12.03 -12.44 -7.91
N GLU A 335 -11.45 -12.00 -6.80
CA GLU A 335 -11.53 -10.60 -6.36
C GLU A 335 -10.82 -9.67 -7.35
N ASN A 336 -9.57 -9.99 -7.74
CA ASN A 336 -8.83 -9.24 -8.77
C ASN A 336 -9.57 -9.21 -10.12
N ILE A 337 -10.12 -10.37 -10.53
CA ILE A 337 -10.91 -10.47 -11.77
C ILE A 337 -12.19 -9.63 -11.67
N THR A 338 -12.79 -9.53 -10.47
CA THR A 338 -13.99 -8.73 -10.21
C THR A 338 -13.68 -7.23 -10.17
N ALA A 339 -12.51 -6.82 -9.70
CA ALA A 339 -12.02 -5.45 -9.86
C ALA A 339 -11.93 -5.08 -11.36
N VAL A 340 -11.30 -5.91 -12.20
CA VAL A 340 -11.25 -5.67 -13.65
C VAL A 340 -12.62 -5.71 -14.33
N LYS A 341 -13.54 -6.58 -13.91
CA LYS A 341 -14.94 -6.56 -14.39
C LYS A 341 -15.65 -5.24 -14.09
N LYS A 342 -15.35 -4.60 -12.94
CA LYS A 342 -15.85 -3.25 -12.64
C LYS A 342 -15.23 -2.24 -13.61
N LEU A 343 -13.91 -2.24 -13.81
CA LEU A 343 -13.23 -1.31 -14.73
C LEU A 343 -13.79 -1.32 -16.16
N MET A 344 -14.07 -2.50 -16.71
CA MET A 344 -14.62 -2.63 -18.07
C MET A 344 -16.12 -2.29 -18.18
N GLY A 345 -16.79 -1.95 -17.08
CA GLY A 345 -18.24 -1.67 -17.04
C GLY A 345 -18.68 -0.79 -15.88
N SER A 346 -17.87 0.22 -15.54
CA SER A 346 -18.14 1.20 -14.49
C SER A 346 -18.32 2.59 -15.11
N ASP A 347 -19.50 3.16 -14.92
CA ASP A 347 -19.93 4.43 -15.51
C ASP A 347 -19.38 5.66 -14.74
N ASP A 348 -18.11 5.61 -14.33
CA ASP A 348 -17.37 6.69 -13.67
C ASP A 348 -15.90 6.70 -14.11
N ILE A 349 -15.46 7.80 -14.72
CA ILE A 349 -14.11 7.95 -15.28
C ILE A 349 -13.04 8.34 -14.26
N ASN A 350 -13.42 8.90 -13.10
CA ASN A 350 -12.49 9.57 -12.17
C ASN A 350 -11.55 8.60 -11.43
N LEU A 351 -11.71 7.30 -11.66
CA LEU A 351 -10.97 6.21 -11.05
C LEU A 351 -9.72 5.79 -11.84
N PHE A 352 -9.67 6.04 -13.16
CA PHE A 352 -8.84 5.25 -14.06
C PHE A 352 -7.32 5.55 -14.09
N SER A 353 -6.82 6.61 -13.43
CA SER A 353 -5.38 6.90 -13.39
C SER A 353 -4.56 5.78 -12.73
N ASP A 354 -5.14 5.12 -11.72
CA ASP A 354 -4.44 4.23 -10.80
C ASP A 354 -4.68 2.74 -11.15
N HIS A 355 -5.20 2.46 -12.34
CA HIS A 355 -5.86 1.17 -12.65
C HIS A 355 -5.12 0.27 -13.64
N THR A 356 -3.94 0.68 -14.10
CA THR A 356 -3.01 -0.18 -14.85
C THR A 356 -2.54 -1.39 -14.02
N GLU A 357 -2.19 -1.18 -12.75
CA GLU A 357 -1.87 -2.25 -11.80
C GLU A 357 -3.08 -3.16 -11.55
N THR A 358 -4.29 -2.61 -11.45
CA THR A 358 -5.53 -3.40 -11.31
C THR A 358 -5.74 -4.33 -12.51
N MET A 359 -5.50 -3.84 -13.73
CA MET A 359 -5.55 -4.64 -14.95
C MET A 359 -4.51 -5.76 -14.95
N LYS A 360 -3.24 -5.44 -14.66
CA LYS A 360 -2.13 -6.41 -14.51
C LYS A 360 -2.49 -7.54 -13.54
N TRP A 361 -2.87 -7.22 -12.30
CA TRP A 361 -3.17 -8.24 -11.28
C TRP A 361 -4.49 -8.98 -11.53
N GLY A 362 -5.45 -8.39 -12.23
CA GLY A 362 -6.65 -9.07 -12.71
C GLY A 362 -6.38 -10.04 -13.85
N VAL A 363 -5.53 -9.67 -14.81
CA VAL A 363 -5.07 -10.54 -15.91
C VAL A 363 -4.25 -11.71 -15.36
N MET A 364 -3.24 -11.44 -14.54
CA MET A 364 -2.41 -12.49 -13.91
C MET A 364 -3.29 -13.46 -13.10
N SER A 365 -4.27 -12.95 -12.33
CA SER A 365 -5.22 -13.81 -11.62
C SER A 365 -6.18 -14.58 -12.54
N PHE A 366 -6.58 -14.02 -13.68
CA PHE A 366 -7.37 -14.74 -14.69
C PHE A 366 -6.58 -15.90 -15.30
N ILE A 367 -5.30 -15.71 -15.63
CA ILE A 367 -4.40 -16.75 -16.14
C ILE A 367 -4.18 -17.82 -15.06
N ALA A 368 -3.88 -17.43 -13.82
CA ALA A 368 -3.65 -18.35 -12.69
C ALA A 368 -4.90 -19.15 -12.27
N LEU A 369 -6.10 -18.68 -12.62
CA LEU A 369 -7.37 -19.42 -12.49
C LEU A 369 -7.66 -20.31 -13.70
N ASN A 370 -7.09 -19.99 -14.88
CA ASN A 370 -7.45 -20.60 -16.16
C ASN A 370 -6.25 -21.19 -16.94
N ASP A 371 -5.24 -21.72 -16.24
CA ASP A 371 -4.09 -22.42 -16.83
C ASP A 371 -4.45 -23.81 -17.40
N ASN A 372 -5.35 -23.82 -18.40
CA ASN A 372 -5.71 -24.97 -19.22
C ASN A 372 -5.59 -24.60 -20.71
N LYS A 373 -5.79 -25.58 -21.62
CA LYS A 373 -5.57 -25.39 -23.07
C LYS A 373 -6.53 -24.41 -23.75
N ASP A 374 -7.62 -24.02 -23.10
CA ASP A 374 -8.67 -23.12 -23.64
C ASP A 374 -8.55 -21.66 -23.15
N LEU A 375 -7.37 -21.25 -22.66
CA LEU A 375 -7.17 -19.92 -22.05
C LEU A 375 -7.63 -18.78 -22.96
N GLY A 376 -7.26 -18.81 -24.25
CA GLY A 376 -7.71 -17.82 -25.23
C GLY A 376 -9.23 -17.82 -25.40
N LYS A 377 -9.86 -18.99 -25.59
CA LYS A 377 -11.32 -19.09 -25.69
C LYS A 377 -12.02 -18.46 -24.48
N LYS A 378 -11.48 -18.65 -23.28
CA LYS A 378 -11.99 -18.05 -22.04
C LYS A 378 -11.78 -16.54 -21.97
N ILE A 379 -10.62 -16.02 -22.41
CA ILE A 379 -10.37 -14.58 -22.54
C ILE A 379 -11.39 -13.96 -23.52
N GLY A 380 -11.58 -14.56 -24.69
CA GLY A 380 -12.59 -14.11 -25.66
C GLY A 380 -14.01 -14.10 -25.09
N GLN A 381 -14.40 -15.14 -24.33
CA GLN A 381 -15.69 -15.20 -23.63
C GLN A 381 -15.83 -14.17 -22.50
N PHE A 382 -14.73 -13.78 -21.86
CA PHE A 382 -14.70 -12.76 -20.80
C PHE A 382 -14.79 -11.34 -21.35
N VAL A 383 -14.10 -11.06 -22.47
CA VAL A 383 -13.96 -9.72 -23.07
C VAL A 383 -15.11 -9.38 -24.03
N SER A 384 -15.57 -10.33 -24.85
CA SER A 384 -16.56 -10.10 -25.93
C SER A 384 -17.89 -9.44 -25.50
N PRO A 385 -18.47 -9.72 -24.31
CA PRO A 385 -19.68 -9.04 -23.86
C PRO A 385 -19.49 -7.52 -23.69
N TYR A 386 -18.33 -7.11 -23.18
CA TYR A 386 -17.96 -5.72 -23.01
C TYR A 386 -17.66 -5.09 -24.37
N ASP A 387 -16.75 -5.68 -25.15
CA ASP A 387 -16.36 -5.18 -26.47
C ASP A 387 -17.57 -4.88 -27.38
N LYS A 388 -18.52 -5.82 -27.46
CA LYS A 388 -19.74 -5.64 -28.25
C LYS A 388 -20.64 -4.51 -27.73
N LYS A 389 -20.85 -4.42 -26.40
CA LYS A 389 -21.66 -3.36 -25.78
C LYS A 389 -21.03 -2.00 -26.05
N LEU A 390 -19.75 -1.88 -25.73
CA LEU A 390 -18.98 -0.64 -25.75
C LEU A 390 -18.75 -0.15 -27.19
N SER A 391 -18.35 -1.01 -28.12
CA SER A 391 -18.24 -0.64 -29.54
C SER A 391 -19.56 -0.13 -30.12
N THR A 392 -20.71 -0.64 -29.65
CA THR A 392 -22.03 -0.13 -30.05
C THR A 392 -22.32 1.26 -29.45
N GLN A 393 -21.96 1.50 -28.19
CA GLN A 393 -22.17 2.77 -27.50
C GLN A 393 -21.22 3.89 -28.00
N VAL A 394 -19.94 3.55 -28.21
CA VAL A 394 -18.92 4.48 -28.71
C VAL A 394 -19.17 4.89 -30.17
N ALA A 395 -19.88 4.06 -30.95
CA ALA A 395 -20.25 4.36 -32.33
C ALA A 395 -21.63 5.06 -32.50
N ALA A 396 -22.37 5.31 -31.41
CA ALA A 396 -23.74 5.84 -31.48
C ALA A 396 -23.77 7.38 -31.56
N PRO A 397 -24.06 8.01 -32.73
CA PRO A 397 -23.77 9.43 -32.97
C PRO A 397 -24.41 10.41 -31.98
N TYR A 398 -25.58 10.04 -31.44
CA TYR A 398 -26.35 10.85 -30.49
C TYR A 398 -25.69 10.96 -29.11
N LEU A 399 -24.96 9.94 -28.65
CA LEU A 399 -24.31 9.94 -27.33
C LEU A 399 -23.12 10.92 -27.27
N HIS A 400 -22.28 10.96 -28.32
CA HIS A 400 -21.14 11.89 -28.41
C HIS A 400 -21.56 13.36 -28.20
N VAL A 401 -22.74 13.72 -28.70
CA VAL A 401 -23.24 15.11 -28.77
C VAL A 401 -23.90 15.56 -27.46
N LEU A 402 -24.52 14.64 -26.72
CA LEU A 402 -25.29 14.96 -25.51
C LEU A 402 -24.54 14.66 -24.20
N SER A 403 -23.76 13.58 -24.19
CA SER A 403 -23.16 13.02 -22.98
C SER A 403 -21.69 12.72 -23.26
N SER A 404 -20.91 13.78 -23.47
CA SER A 404 -19.49 13.65 -23.85
C SER A 404 -18.68 12.89 -22.80
N THR A 405 -19.02 13.03 -21.51
CA THR A 405 -18.49 12.21 -20.40
C THR A 405 -18.81 10.74 -20.58
N GLU A 406 -20.08 10.34 -20.59
CA GLU A 406 -20.51 8.95 -20.82
C GLU A 406 -19.88 8.33 -22.08
N TRP A 407 -19.71 9.10 -23.15
CA TRP A 407 -18.99 8.63 -24.33
C TRP A 407 -17.49 8.41 -24.09
N ARG A 408 -16.80 9.34 -23.39
CA ARG A 408 -15.40 9.14 -22.93
C ARG A 408 -15.30 7.91 -22.03
N ASP A 409 -16.27 7.70 -21.14
CA ASP A 409 -16.32 6.58 -20.19
C ASP A 409 -16.34 5.26 -20.98
N HIS A 410 -17.23 5.13 -21.97
CA HIS A 410 -17.28 3.96 -22.85
C HIS A 410 -16.01 3.78 -23.71
N VAL A 411 -15.34 4.86 -24.15
CA VAL A 411 -14.04 4.79 -24.85
C VAL A 411 -12.94 4.25 -23.93
N ALA A 412 -12.86 4.72 -22.68
CA ALA A 412 -11.89 4.24 -21.70
C ALA A 412 -12.15 2.76 -21.33
N GLN A 413 -13.40 2.40 -21.05
CA GLN A 413 -13.83 1.01 -20.85
C GLN A 413 -13.44 0.12 -22.06
N LEU A 414 -13.61 0.60 -23.30
CA LEU A 414 -13.25 -0.14 -24.51
C LEU A 414 -11.72 -0.27 -24.71
N ALA A 415 -10.95 0.75 -24.31
CA ALA A 415 -9.49 0.68 -24.27
C ALA A 415 -9.01 -0.40 -23.28
N PHE A 416 -9.53 -0.41 -22.04
CA PHE A 416 -9.23 -1.46 -21.06
C PHE A 416 -9.69 -2.86 -21.51
N THR A 417 -10.85 -2.94 -22.16
CA THR A 417 -11.38 -4.17 -22.76
C THR A 417 -10.41 -4.76 -23.81
N ASN A 418 -9.79 -3.91 -24.65
CA ASN A 418 -8.78 -4.32 -25.63
C ASN A 418 -7.36 -4.48 -25.05
N LEU A 419 -7.08 -3.88 -23.89
CA LEU A 419 -5.83 -4.07 -23.14
C LEU A 419 -5.76 -5.48 -22.52
N PHE A 420 -6.90 -6.02 -22.09
CA PHE A 420 -6.95 -7.29 -21.35
C PHE A 420 -6.34 -8.49 -22.11
N PRO A 421 -6.65 -8.76 -23.40
CA PRO A 421 -6.03 -9.87 -24.12
C PRO A 421 -4.55 -9.62 -24.45
N LEU A 422 -4.15 -8.36 -24.65
CA LEU A 422 -2.75 -7.99 -24.90
C LEU A 422 -1.90 -8.27 -23.66
N LEU A 423 -2.29 -7.77 -22.48
CA LEU A 423 -1.64 -8.14 -21.21
C LEU A 423 -1.71 -9.66 -20.95
N SER A 424 -2.74 -10.35 -21.43
CA SER A 424 -2.86 -11.82 -21.29
C SER A 424 -1.82 -12.60 -22.12
N ILE A 425 -1.19 -11.97 -23.11
CA ILE A 425 -0.05 -12.52 -23.88
C ILE A 425 1.28 -12.20 -23.21
N ASP A 426 1.37 -11.05 -22.54
CA ASP A 426 2.54 -10.63 -21.78
C ASP A 426 2.79 -11.58 -20.61
N TYR A 427 1.78 -11.74 -19.75
CA TYR A 427 1.82 -12.55 -18.54
C TYR A 427 1.54 -14.05 -18.77
N SER A 428 1.79 -14.57 -19.97
CA SER A 428 1.75 -16.01 -20.25
C SER A 428 3.14 -16.54 -20.63
N ASP A 429 3.70 -17.38 -19.76
CA ASP A 429 5.00 -18.06 -19.94
C ASP A 429 5.04 -19.09 -21.10
N LYS A 430 3.94 -19.20 -21.86
CA LYS A 430 3.72 -20.23 -22.86
C LYS A 430 3.29 -19.55 -24.15
N ASP A 431 4.04 -19.73 -25.23
CA ASP A 431 3.59 -19.32 -26.57
C ASP A 431 2.37 -20.19 -26.95
N ARG A 432 1.17 -19.60 -26.90
CA ARG A 432 -0.08 -20.28 -27.24
C ARG A 432 -0.73 -19.65 -28.47
N HIS A 433 -0.97 -20.46 -29.49
CA HIS A 433 -1.52 -20.02 -30.77
C HIS A 433 -2.96 -19.46 -30.67
N ASP A 434 -3.74 -19.92 -29.69
CA ASP A 434 -5.07 -19.38 -29.39
C ASP A 434 -5.02 -17.93 -28.87
N LEU A 435 -3.97 -17.57 -28.12
CA LEU A 435 -3.70 -16.18 -27.72
C LEU A 435 -3.28 -15.32 -28.92
N SER A 436 -2.51 -15.87 -29.88
CA SER A 436 -2.11 -15.16 -31.10
C SER A 436 -3.29 -14.76 -32.00
N LEU A 437 -4.37 -15.54 -32.01
CA LEU A 437 -5.60 -15.16 -32.72
C LEU A 437 -6.30 -13.98 -32.04
N LEU A 438 -6.37 -13.98 -30.71
CA LEU A 438 -6.96 -12.89 -29.92
C LEU A 438 -6.11 -11.61 -29.99
N ALA A 439 -4.79 -11.74 -30.12
CA ALA A 439 -3.89 -10.62 -30.39
C ALA A 439 -4.37 -9.84 -31.62
N ASN A 440 -4.58 -10.51 -32.76
CA ASN A 440 -5.03 -9.84 -33.99
C ASN A 440 -6.37 -9.11 -33.81
N TYR A 441 -7.37 -9.76 -33.21
CA TYR A 441 -8.67 -9.12 -32.94
C TYR A 441 -8.54 -7.89 -32.01
N SER A 442 -7.69 -7.97 -30.99
CA SER A 442 -7.43 -6.87 -30.07
C SER A 442 -6.69 -5.72 -30.76
N ILE A 443 -5.79 -6.01 -31.71
CA ILE A 443 -5.08 -4.99 -32.49
C ILE A 443 -6.04 -4.25 -33.44
N ASP A 444 -6.95 -4.97 -34.10
CA ASP A 444 -8.02 -4.34 -34.90
C ASP A 444 -8.98 -3.51 -34.01
N GLY A 445 -9.27 -3.97 -32.80
CA GLY A 445 -10.03 -3.22 -31.79
C GLY A 445 -9.31 -1.94 -31.33
N VAL A 446 -8.01 -2.01 -31.04
CA VAL A 446 -7.16 -0.84 -30.75
C VAL A 446 -7.19 0.16 -31.91
N ARG A 447 -7.09 -0.29 -33.17
CA ARG A 447 -7.25 0.58 -34.34
C ARG A 447 -8.62 1.28 -34.35
N GLY A 448 -9.67 0.59 -33.91
CA GLY A 448 -11.00 1.17 -33.69
C GLY A 448 -10.99 2.30 -32.66
N VAL A 449 -10.49 2.03 -31.44
CA VAL A 449 -10.39 3.03 -30.36
C VAL A 449 -9.59 4.27 -30.79
N LEU A 450 -8.44 4.05 -31.45
CA LEU A 450 -7.56 5.12 -31.95
C LEU A 450 -8.25 6.02 -33.00
N LEU A 451 -9.10 5.46 -33.86
CA LEU A 451 -9.88 6.21 -34.85
C LEU A 451 -11.05 6.97 -34.22
N LEU A 452 -11.67 6.40 -33.18
CA LEU A 452 -12.80 7.01 -32.48
C LEU A 452 -12.34 8.18 -31.59
N ALA A 453 -11.15 8.08 -30.98
CA ALA A 453 -10.51 9.14 -30.20
C ALA A 453 -10.20 10.42 -31.02
N GLN A 454 -10.11 10.34 -32.35
CA GLN A 454 -9.88 11.50 -33.23
C GLN A 454 -10.96 12.60 -33.04
N ASN A 455 -12.20 12.21 -32.77
CA ASN A 455 -13.37 13.05 -33.02
C ASN A 455 -13.77 13.99 -31.86
N ASN A 456 -13.04 14.05 -30.75
CA ASN A 456 -13.53 14.74 -29.54
C ASN A 456 -12.52 15.70 -28.88
N TRP A 457 -12.48 16.93 -29.38
CA TRP A 457 -11.67 18.03 -28.83
C TRP A 457 -12.27 18.68 -27.56
N ALA A 458 -13.36 18.14 -26.99
CA ALA A 458 -14.12 18.76 -25.90
C ALA A 458 -13.97 18.11 -24.51
N ALA A 459 -13.14 17.08 -24.35
CA ALA A 459 -12.92 16.42 -23.05
C ALA A 459 -12.18 17.32 -22.04
N PRO A 460 -12.39 17.18 -20.71
CA PRO A 460 -11.50 17.73 -19.68
C PRO A 460 -10.07 17.21 -19.82
N HIS A 461 -9.08 18.02 -19.43
CA HIS A 461 -7.64 17.77 -19.59
C HIS A 461 -7.22 16.37 -19.11
N ASP A 462 -7.60 15.99 -17.89
CA ASP A 462 -7.03 14.81 -17.22
C ASP A 462 -7.53 13.50 -17.84
N THR A 463 -8.77 13.48 -18.34
CA THR A 463 -9.27 12.35 -19.16
C THR A 463 -8.49 12.20 -20.47
N ARG A 464 -8.03 13.29 -21.08
CA ARG A 464 -7.25 13.18 -22.32
C ARG A 464 -5.89 12.54 -22.05
N ASN A 465 -5.21 12.96 -20.98
CA ASN A 465 -3.91 12.41 -20.58
C ASN A 465 -4.01 10.92 -20.26
N LEU A 466 -5.08 10.50 -19.58
CA LEU A 466 -5.42 9.09 -19.37
C LEU A 466 -5.57 8.33 -20.71
N LEU A 467 -6.40 8.85 -21.62
CA LEU A 467 -6.65 8.21 -22.91
C LEU A 467 -5.39 8.13 -23.76
N ASP A 468 -4.61 9.21 -23.87
CA ASP A 468 -3.33 9.23 -24.57
C ASP A 468 -2.35 8.19 -23.97
N THR A 469 -2.32 8.05 -22.65
CA THR A 469 -1.48 7.05 -21.93
C THR A 469 -1.91 5.62 -22.21
N LEU A 470 -3.21 5.32 -22.12
CA LEU A 470 -3.76 4.00 -22.43
C LEU A 470 -3.55 3.64 -23.90
N LEU A 471 -3.73 4.59 -24.82
CA LEU A 471 -3.48 4.40 -26.24
C LEU A 471 -1.98 4.16 -26.51
N GLY A 472 -1.07 4.87 -25.83
CA GLY A 472 0.37 4.60 -25.87
C GLY A 472 0.73 3.19 -25.41
N GLN A 473 0.17 2.73 -24.29
CA GLN A 473 0.35 1.36 -23.79
C GLN A 473 -0.20 0.31 -24.76
N LEU A 474 -1.38 0.54 -25.34
CA LEU A 474 -1.99 -0.34 -26.35
C LEU A 474 -1.12 -0.43 -27.62
N ILE A 475 -0.58 0.70 -28.10
CA ILE A 475 0.35 0.74 -29.24
C ILE A 475 1.62 -0.06 -28.90
N TRP A 476 2.27 0.22 -27.76
CA TRP A 476 3.51 -0.48 -27.37
C TRP A 476 3.32 -1.99 -27.18
N LEU A 477 2.23 -2.41 -26.52
CA LEU A 477 1.89 -3.83 -26.33
C LEU A 477 1.57 -4.52 -27.67
N SER A 478 0.74 -3.89 -28.52
CA SER A 478 0.43 -4.44 -29.85
C SER A 478 1.68 -4.67 -30.69
N TRP A 479 2.64 -3.74 -30.63
CA TRP A 479 3.94 -3.88 -31.25
C TRP A 479 4.74 -5.06 -30.65
N SER A 480 4.95 -5.09 -29.34
CA SER A 480 5.76 -6.12 -28.68
C SER A 480 5.24 -7.54 -28.95
N PHE A 481 3.92 -7.74 -29.07
CA PHE A 481 3.37 -9.04 -29.45
C PHE A 481 3.35 -9.30 -30.96
N SER A 482 3.31 -8.26 -31.81
CA SER A 482 3.44 -8.44 -33.26
C SER A 482 4.75 -9.13 -33.65
N GLU A 483 5.84 -8.84 -32.94
CA GLU A 483 7.15 -9.48 -33.14
C GLU A 483 7.26 -10.82 -32.42
N LYS A 484 6.89 -10.91 -31.13
CA LYS A 484 6.90 -12.18 -30.35
C LYS A 484 6.10 -13.29 -31.05
N LEU A 485 4.92 -12.95 -31.58
CA LEU A 485 3.95 -13.90 -32.15
C LEU A 485 3.92 -13.92 -33.70
N LYS A 486 4.81 -13.19 -34.37
CA LYS A 486 4.88 -13.07 -35.86
C LYS A 486 3.54 -12.70 -36.50
N LEU A 487 2.85 -11.73 -35.91
CA LEU A 487 1.58 -11.22 -36.44
C LEU A 487 1.81 -10.38 -37.70
N LYS A 488 0.73 -10.02 -38.38
CA LYS A 488 0.79 -9.02 -39.46
C LYS A 488 1.36 -7.71 -38.91
N ASP A 489 2.27 -7.08 -39.64
CA ASP A 489 2.74 -5.74 -39.27
C ASP A 489 1.71 -4.68 -39.70
N PHE A 490 0.98 -4.15 -38.72
CA PHE A 490 -0.02 -3.10 -38.92
C PHE A 490 0.59 -1.68 -38.95
N ARG A 491 1.87 -1.48 -38.54
CA ARG A 491 2.50 -0.15 -38.48
C ARG A 491 2.43 0.60 -39.81
N THR A 492 2.79 -0.09 -40.90
CA THR A 492 2.73 0.47 -42.27
C THR A 492 1.30 0.77 -42.76
N GLU A 493 0.27 0.15 -42.19
CA GLU A 493 -1.15 0.44 -42.49
C GLU A 493 -1.64 1.65 -41.69
N TRP A 494 -1.32 1.70 -40.39
CA TRP A 494 -1.73 2.78 -39.49
C TRP A 494 -1.06 4.11 -39.85
N LEU A 495 0.23 4.13 -40.17
CA LEU A 495 0.94 5.35 -40.59
C LEU A 495 0.36 5.96 -41.88
N LYS A 496 -0.19 5.12 -42.78
CA LYS A 496 -0.86 5.55 -44.01
C LYS A 496 -2.31 6.02 -43.80
N ASN A 497 -2.87 5.82 -42.60
CA ASN A 497 -4.25 6.21 -42.32
C ASN A 497 -4.33 7.72 -42.06
N PRO A 498 -4.97 8.53 -42.93
CA PRO A 498 -5.02 9.98 -42.75
C PRO A 498 -5.72 10.36 -41.45
N HIS A 499 -6.68 9.56 -40.98
CA HIS A 499 -7.54 9.84 -39.83
C HIS A 499 -6.86 9.65 -38.46
N LEU A 500 -5.72 8.96 -38.35
CA LEU A 500 -5.05 8.83 -37.05
C LEU A 500 -4.38 10.16 -36.63
N PRO A 501 -4.50 10.60 -35.36
CA PRO A 501 -3.83 11.80 -34.86
C PRO A 501 -2.31 11.76 -35.02
N CYS A 502 -1.64 12.92 -35.10
CA CYS A 502 -0.18 12.97 -35.22
C CYS A 502 0.53 12.22 -34.07
N HIS A 503 0.11 12.42 -32.81
CA HIS A 503 0.74 11.72 -31.67
C HIS A 503 0.63 10.18 -31.81
N VAL A 504 -0.47 9.66 -32.34
CA VAL A 504 -0.65 8.21 -32.61
C VAL A 504 0.31 7.75 -33.70
N LYS A 505 0.43 8.51 -34.79
CA LYS A 505 1.38 8.21 -35.88
C LYS A 505 2.82 8.27 -35.40
N ALA A 506 3.18 9.28 -34.58
CA ALA A 506 4.48 9.41 -33.94
C ALA A 506 4.80 8.21 -33.04
N LEU A 507 3.89 7.85 -32.11
CA LEU A 507 4.03 6.62 -31.29
C LEU A 507 4.18 5.36 -32.17
N THR A 508 3.43 5.25 -33.27
CA THR A 508 3.43 4.08 -34.17
C THR A 508 4.72 3.93 -34.99
N ILE A 509 5.39 5.03 -35.35
CA ILE A 509 6.67 4.96 -36.08
C ILE A 509 7.88 4.85 -35.14
N TRP A 510 7.86 5.56 -34.00
CA TRP A 510 8.94 5.55 -33.03
C TRP A 510 8.94 4.32 -32.11
N SER A 511 7.83 3.57 -32.04
CA SER A 511 7.82 2.21 -31.48
C SER A 511 8.57 1.18 -32.33
N SER A 512 9.32 1.56 -33.36
CA SER A 512 10.21 0.64 -34.07
C SER A 512 11.38 1.35 -34.74
N ALA A 513 12.58 1.17 -34.19
CA ALA A 513 13.80 1.82 -34.66
C ALA A 513 14.08 1.54 -36.15
N ARG A 514 13.83 0.32 -36.64
CA ARG A 514 13.91 -0.03 -38.08
C ARG A 514 12.89 0.73 -38.93
N HIS A 515 11.71 1.04 -38.40
CA HIS A 515 10.72 1.87 -39.12
C HIS A 515 11.11 3.34 -39.15
N VAL A 516 11.72 3.87 -38.08
CA VAL A 516 12.34 5.20 -38.07
C VAL A 516 13.42 5.27 -39.15
N LEU A 517 14.44 4.39 -39.10
CA LEU A 517 15.56 4.39 -40.07
C LEU A 517 15.12 4.20 -41.52
N LYS A 518 14.03 3.46 -41.77
CA LYS A 518 13.46 3.25 -43.11
C LYS A 518 12.68 4.46 -43.64
N ASN A 519 12.17 5.33 -42.77
CA ASN A 519 11.28 6.45 -43.14
C ASN A 519 11.66 7.74 -42.40
N THR A 520 12.96 8.00 -42.19
CA THR A 520 13.48 9.01 -41.25
C THR A 520 12.78 10.36 -41.37
N ASN A 521 12.66 10.90 -42.59
CA ASN A 521 12.02 12.20 -42.83
C ASN A 521 10.57 12.25 -42.34
N HIS A 522 9.81 11.15 -42.44
CA HIS A 522 8.44 11.07 -41.95
C HIS A 522 8.40 10.91 -40.43
N ALA A 523 9.31 10.11 -39.85
CA ALA A 523 9.44 9.96 -38.40
C ALA A 523 9.78 11.29 -37.71
N THR A 524 10.75 12.03 -38.27
CA THR A 524 11.13 13.37 -37.80
C THR A 524 10.01 14.39 -38.04
N SER A 525 9.33 14.37 -39.19
CA SER A 525 8.22 15.30 -39.48
C SER A 525 7.04 15.12 -38.53
N LEU A 526 6.64 13.88 -38.23
CA LEU A 526 5.59 13.59 -37.24
C LEU A 526 5.99 14.04 -35.83
N LEU A 527 7.27 13.92 -35.49
CA LEU A 527 7.79 14.34 -34.20
C LEU A 527 7.86 15.87 -34.08
N GLN A 528 8.16 16.57 -35.19
CA GLN A 528 8.12 18.03 -35.30
C GLN A 528 6.70 18.58 -35.23
N GLU A 529 5.75 17.99 -35.96
CA GLU A 529 4.31 18.30 -35.87
C GLU A 529 3.77 18.06 -34.43
N LEU A 530 4.29 17.07 -33.71
CA LEU A 530 3.99 16.85 -32.30
C LEU A 530 4.63 17.91 -31.36
N ALA A 531 5.74 18.51 -31.75
CA ALA A 531 6.45 19.55 -30.98
C ALA A 531 5.98 20.99 -31.24
N GLU A 532 4.96 21.20 -32.05
CA GLU A 532 4.34 22.52 -32.19
C GLU A 532 3.74 22.97 -30.85
N ILE A 533 4.05 24.21 -30.44
CA ILE A 533 3.54 24.80 -29.19
C ILE A 533 2.02 24.99 -29.34
N PRO A 534 1.19 24.45 -28.43
CA PRO A 534 -0.25 24.59 -28.54
C PRO A 534 -0.68 26.06 -28.35
N LEU A 535 -1.68 26.49 -29.11
CA LEU A 535 -2.25 27.86 -29.06
C LEU A 535 -2.98 28.22 -27.74
N ASN A 536 -2.89 27.36 -26.73
CA ASN A 536 -3.51 27.52 -25.42
C ASN A 536 -2.58 26.91 -24.37
N ASP A 537 -2.14 27.73 -23.41
CA ASP A 537 -1.26 27.34 -22.31
C ASP A 537 -1.82 26.14 -21.51
N SER A 538 -3.15 26.00 -21.42
CA SER A 538 -3.82 24.89 -20.73
C SER A 538 -3.69 23.51 -21.42
N LEU A 539 -2.91 23.41 -22.49
CA LEU A 539 -2.61 22.17 -23.21
C LEU A 539 -1.10 21.84 -23.24
N GLU A 540 -0.24 22.70 -22.69
CA GLU A 540 1.21 22.53 -22.77
C GLU A 540 1.69 21.28 -22.03
N THR A 541 1.20 21.05 -20.80
CA THR A 541 1.51 19.83 -20.03
C THR A 541 1.07 18.55 -20.75
N GLN A 542 -0.11 18.55 -21.37
CA GLN A 542 -0.58 17.42 -22.18
C GLN A 542 0.34 17.16 -23.38
N GLN A 543 0.67 18.21 -24.14
CA GLN A 543 1.48 18.07 -25.34
C GLN A 543 2.92 17.66 -24.99
N LEU A 544 3.47 18.18 -23.89
CA LEU A 544 4.75 17.76 -23.33
C LEU A 544 4.75 16.28 -22.93
N ASN A 545 3.74 15.80 -22.21
CA ASN A 545 3.60 14.39 -21.86
C ASN A 545 3.54 13.47 -23.10
N ARG A 546 2.88 13.89 -24.17
CA ARG A 546 2.87 13.16 -25.46
C ARG A 546 4.25 13.09 -26.10
N ILE A 547 4.98 14.21 -26.14
CA ILE A 547 6.34 14.28 -26.68
C ILE A 547 7.26 13.33 -25.91
N LEU A 548 7.20 13.37 -24.57
CA LEU A 548 7.96 12.45 -23.70
C LEU A 548 7.60 11.00 -24.01
N THR A 549 6.32 10.62 -23.97
CA THR A 549 5.87 9.25 -24.25
C THR A 549 6.40 8.70 -25.59
N VAL A 550 6.54 9.54 -26.62
CA VAL A 550 7.13 9.12 -27.92
C VAL A 550 8.64 8.96 -27.85
N ILE A 551 9.36 9.84 -27.15
CA ILE A 551 10.81 9.75 -26.94
C ILE A 551 11.13 8.50 -26.11
N ASP A 552 10.40 8.28 -25.03
CA ASP A 552 10.50 7.15 -24.11
C ASP A 552 10.36 5.81 -24.86
N VAL A 553 9.30 5.69 -25.68
CA VAL A 553 9.07 4.55 -26.57
C VAL A 553 10.15 4.43 -27.66
N GLY A 554 10.65 5.55 -28.18
CA GLY A 554 11.74 5.61 -29.16
C GLY A 554 13.09 5.13 -28.64
N ILE A 555 13.46 5.52 -27.42
CA ILE A 555 14.67 5.04 -26.76
C ILE A 555 14.55 3.55 -26.45
N ALA A 556 13.41 3.12 -25.89
CA ALA A 556 13.15 1.71 -25.61
C ALA A 556 13.18 0.84 -26.89
N SER A 557 12.71 1.35 -28.03
CA SER A 557 12.77 0.62 -29.31
C SER A 557 14.17 0.56 -29.91
N ALA A 558 14.98 1.63 -29.77
CA ALA A 558 16.39 1.63 -30.18
C ALA A 558 17.22 0.58 -29.42
N PHE A 559 17.01 0.40 -28.11
CA PHE A 559 17.67 -0.67 -27.36
C PHE A 559 17.10 -2.06 -27.71
N LYS A 560 15.77 -2.24 -27.71
CA LYS A 560 15.11 -3.54 -27.98
C LYS A 560 15.41 -4.11 -29.38
N GLU A 561 15.51 -3.25 -30.41
CA GLU A 561 15.85 -3.69 -31.78
C GLU A 561 17.37 -3.74 -32.05
N ASN A 562 18.21 -3.31 -31.09
CA ASN A 562 19.65 -3.07 -31.19
C ASN A 562 20.03 -2.11 -32.34
N GLU A 563 19.35 -0.97 -32.40
CA GLU A 563 19.44 0.04 -33.47
C GLU A 563 19.70 1.43 -32.88
N LEU A 564 20.78 1.54 -32.09
CA LEU A 564 21.22 2.76 -31.39
C LEU A 564 21.40 3.99 -32.31
N ARG A 565 21.53 3.77 -33.62
CA ARG A 565 21.54 4.78 -34.69
C ARG A 565 20.33 5.71 -34.69
N VAL A 566 19.25 5.34 -33.99
CA VAL A 566 18.04 6.15 -33.82
C VAL A 566 18.16 7.16 -32.67
N LEU A 567 19.05 6.94 -31.70
CA LEU A 567 19.21 7.81 -30.53
C LEU A 567 19.71 9.24 -30.89
N PRO A 568 20.68 9.43 -31.81
CA PRO A 568 21.04 10.75 -32.29
C PRO A 568 19.87 11.51 -32.94
N LEU A 569 18.93 10.83 -33.60
CA LEU A 569 17.76 11.47 -34.21
C LEU A 569 16.79 12.03 -33.15
N LEU A 570 16.65 11.34 -32.01
CA LEU A 570 15.90 11.83 -30.86
C LEU A 570 16.61 13.00 -30.18
N HIS A 571 17.94 12.93 -30.03
CA HIS A 571 18.75 14.02 -29.47
C HIS A 571 18.68 15.29 -30.32
N ASP A 572 18.98 15.18 -31.62
CA ASP A 572 18.91 16.27 -32.60
C ASP A 572 17.54 16.92 -32.65
N PHE A 573 16.47 16.14 -32.45
CA PHE A 573 15.11 16.63 -32.38
C PHE A 573 14.86 17.33 -31.04
N TRP A 574 15.24 16.72 -29.92
CA TRP A 574 15.04 17.28 -28.59
C TRP A 574 15.76 18.61 -28.41
N GLN A 575 17.00 18.74 -28.90
CA GLN A 575 17.73 20.01 -28.97
C GLN A 575 16.98 21.12 -29.74
N LYS A 576 16.07 20.76 -30.65
CA LYS A 576 15.23 21.70 -31.38
C LYS A 576 13.96 22.05 -30.60
N ILE A 577 13.40 21.13 -29.80
CA ILE A 577 12.32 21.45 -28.86
C ILE A 577 12.83 22.40 -27.76
N THR A 578 13.99 22.12 -27.17
CA THR A 578 14.57 22.95 -26.10
C THR A 578 14.78 24.40 -26.53
N VAL A 579 15.21 24.63 -27.78
CA VAL A 579 15.29 25.97 -28.38
C VAL A 579 13.91 26.54 -28.70
N THR A 580 12.96 25.73 -29.20
CA THR A 580 11.63 26.21 -29.63
C THR A 580 10.72 26.59 -28.45
N TRP A 581 10.65 25.75 -27.42
CA TRP A 581 9.81 25.95 -26.23
C TRP A 581 10.51 26.82 -25.18
N GLY A 582 11.85 26.86 -25.17
CA GLY A 582 12.65 27.75 -24.32
C GLY A 582 12.25 27.71 -22.85
N ASN A 583 11.98 28.88 -22.27
CA ASN A 583 11.62 29.04 -20.85
C ASN A 583 10.32 28.34 -20.42
N LYS A 584 9.51 27.83 -21.36
CA LYS A 584 8.31 27.03 -21.04
C LYS A 584 8.61 25.55 -20.84
N LEU A 585 9.74 25.05 -21.34
CA LEU A 585 10.21 23.71 -20.97
C LEU A 585 10.74 23.76 -19.53
N PRO A 586 10.25 22.90 -18.62
CA PRO A 586 10.82 22.79 -17.29
C PRO A 586 12.31 22.42 -17.34
N VAL A 587 13.11 23.09 -16.51
CA VAL A 587 14.58 22.99 -16.51
C VAL A 587 15.10 21.56 -16.32
N TYR A 588 14.31 20.68 -15.68
CA TYR A 588 14.65 19.27 -15.49
C TYR A 588 14.68 18.46 -16.79
N LEU A 589 13.75 18.70 -17.73
CA LEU A 589 13.68 17.96 -18.99
C LEU A 589 14.83 18.31 -19.94
N LEU A 590 15.26 19.57 -19.94
CA LEU A 590 16.49 20.00 -20.64
C LEU A 590 17.72 19.20 -20.16
N LYS A 591 17.78 18.89 -18.86
CA LYS A 591 18.94 18.26 -18.23
C LYS A 591 18.95 16.74 -18.35
N VAL A 592 17.82 16.07 -18.09
CA VAL A 592 17.71 14.59 -18.17
C VAL A 592 18.20 14.05 -19.51
N THR A 593 17.76 14.67 -20.61
CA THR A 593 18.16 14.26 -21.97
C THR A 593 19.62 14.57 -22.29
N HIS A 594 20.16 15.66 -21.73
CA HIS A 594 21.55 16.04 -21.93
C HIS A 594 22.46 15.05 -21.19
N ASP A 595 22.18 14.79 -19.92
CA ASP A 595 22.87 13.77 -19.10
C ASP A 595 22.76 12.38 -19.76
N LEU A 596 21.60 12.00 -20.29
CA LEU A 596 21.38 10.72 -20.96
C LEU A 596 22.25 10.58 -22.22
N VAL A 597 22.23 11.57 -23.11
CA VAL A 597 22.99 11.50 -24.36
C VAL A 597 24.49 11.65 -24.13
N GLU A 598 24.92 12.52 -23.21
CA GLU A 598 26.33 12.65 -22.85
C GLU A 598 26.85 11.32 -22.25
N SER A 599 26.01 10.56 -21.52
CA SER A 599 26.36 9.22 -21.02
C SER A 599 26.49 8.15 -22.11
N ILE A 600 25.83 8.34 -23.26
CA ILE A 600 25.88 7.45 -24.43
C ILE A 600 27.11 7.80 -25.29
N GLU A 601 27.32 9.08 -25.60
CA GLU A 601 28.49 9.57 -26.36
C GLU A 601 29.82 9.28 -25.62
N LYS A 602 29.86 9.44 -24.29
CA LYS A 602 31.01 9.07 -23.45
C LYS A 602 31.23 7.56 -23.29
N LYS A 603 30.31 6.71 -23.76
CA LYS A 603 30.45 5.24 -23.74
C LYS A 603 30.71 4.64 -25.11
N ASP A 604 30.30 5.26 -26.21
CA ASP A 604 30.68 4.81 -27.55
C ASP A 604 32.22 4.88 -27.75
N THR A 605 32.87 5.79 -27.02
CA THR A 605 34.35 5.91 -26.93
C THR A 605 35.04 4.86 -26.04
N ASN A 606 34.32 4.02 -25.30
CA ASN A 606 34.87 2.94 -24.47
C ASN A 606 33.99 1.69 -24.55
N HIS A 607 34.36 0.73 -25.41
CA HIS A 607 33.56 -0.45 -25.77
C HIS A 607 32.95 -1.22 -24.58
N GLY A 608 31.73 -0.84 -24.19
CA GLY A 608 30.97 -1.43 -23.10
C GLY A 608 29.47 -1.21 -23.30
N ILE A 609 28.79 -2.24 -23.81
CA ILE A 609 27.34 -2.24 -23.99
C ILE A 609 26.68 -2.02 -22.63
N LEU A 610 25.79 -1.03 -22.52
CA LEU A 610 24.90 -0.88 -21.38
C LEU A 610 24.02 -2.13 -21.27
N SER A 611 24.08 -2.82 -20.12
CA SER A 611 23.06 -3.81 -19.79
C SER A 611 21.68 -3.14 -19.71
N GLU A 612 20.63 -3.90 -20.01
CA GLU A 612 19.26 -3.40 -19.94
C GLU A 612 18.95 -2.83 -18.55
N ASP A 613 19.47 -3.47 -17.50
CA ASP A 613 19.37 -3.02 -16.10
C ASP A 613 20.05 -1.66 -15.86
N GLY A 614 21.26 -1.44 -16.39
CA GLY A 614 21.99 -0.18 -16.21
C GLY A 614 21.37 1.00 -16.95
N PHE A 615 20.72 0.74 -18.10
CA PHE A 615 19.85 1.72 -18.75
C PHE A 615 18.58 1.95 -17.92
N ARG A 616 17.88 0.88 -17.51
CA ARG A 616 16.66 0.94 -16.68
C ARG A 616 16.88 1.70 -15.37
N GLU A 617 18.00 1.50 -14.66
CA GLU A 617 18.34 2.28 -13.46
C GLU A 617 18.50 3.77 -13.79
N SER A 618 19.39 4.10 -14.74
CA SER A 618 19.70 5.49 -15.12
C SER A 618 18.45 6.26 -15.58
N TYR A 619 17.61 5.59 -16.36
CA TYR A 619 16.37 6.10 -16.91
C TYR A 619 15.25 6.18 -15.87
N SER A 620 15.07 5.16 -15.02
CA SER A 620 14.08 5.20 -13.93
C SER A 620 14.44 6.26 -12.88
N LEU A 621 15.73 6.45 -12.58
CA LEU A 621 16.23 7.54 -11.72
C LEU A 621 16.02 8.93 -12.32
N ALA A 622 15.73 9.04 -13.63
CA ALA A 622 15.36 10.27 -14.30
C ALA A 622 13.83 10.45 -14.45
N TYR A 623 13.08 9.36 -14.67
CA TYR A 623 11.63 9.37 -14.85
C TYR A 623 10.85 9.45 -13.52
N LEU A 624 11.24 8.64 -12.52
CA LEU A 624 10.75 8.75 -11.14
C LEU A 624 11.22 10.04 -10.46
N ARG A 625 12.14 10.79 -11.07
CA ARG A 625 12.75 11.97 -10.45
C ARG A 625 11.75 13.10 -10.25
N GLU A 626 10.71 13.23 -11.09
CA GLU A 626 9.75 14.35 -11.01
C GLU A 626 8.27 14.02 -11.27
N TYR A 627 7.86 12.77 -11.55
CA TYR A 627 6.42 12.42 -11.61
C TYR A 627 5.69 12.45 -10.24
N SER A 628 6.41 12.76 -9.16
CA SER A 628 5.93 12.99 -7.79
C SER A 628 6.10 14.46 -7.35
N GLY A 629 5.85 15.41 -8.26
CA GLY A 629 5.83 16.85 -8.00
C GLY A 629 4.52 17.31 -7.38
#